data_AF-A0A955CRT5-F1
#
_entry.id   AF-A0A955CRT5-F1
#
_cell.length_a   1.000
_cell.length_b   1.000
_cell.length_c   1.000
_cell.angle_alpha   90.00
_cell.angle_beta   90.00
_cell.angle_gamma   90.00
#
_symmetry.space_group_name_H-M   'P 1'
#
loop_
_entity.id
_entity.type
_entity.pdbx_description
1 polymer ?
#
loop_
_entity_poly.entity_id
_entity_poly.type
_entity_poly.pdbx_seq_one_letter_code
_entity_poly.pdbx_strand_id
1 'polypeptide(L)'
;MLTKYRGAFSRFEVVVAVATLALLAFIAVPKFASAESQSRITACVEQLQRIERAFEFFNASNGYWPPDTVVGKLPPEMRSLFKDDNPFQGLTPIGGQYDYELFEDTGAICIVIKGSEMIEPPTLEDAMALDAEIDDGDLRTGNFRKVGNDYAYAFAKK
;
A
#
# COMPACT_ATOMS: atom_id res chain seq x y z
N MET A 1 -51.09 -3.64 34.62
CA MET A 1 -50.49 -2.77 33.57
C MET A 1 -49.21 -2.20 34.16
N LEU A 2 -48.04 -2.78 33.85
CA LEU A 2 -46.75 -2.34 34.41
C LEU A 2 -46.24 -1.14 33.60
N THR A 3 -46.31 0.05 34.19
CA THR A 3 -45.80 1.29 33.60
C THR A 3 -44.27 1.26 33.62
N LYS A 4 -43.67 1.15 32.44
CA LYS A 4 -42.22 1.18 32.23
C LYS A 4 -41.70 2.60 32.56
N TYR A 5 -40.95 2.75 33.64
CA TYR A 5 -40.25 4.00 33.95
C TYR A 5 -39.27 4.33 32.81
N ARG A 6 -39.59 5.34 32.00
CA ARG A 6 -38.63 5.95 31.07
C ARG A 6 -37.85 7.01 31.86
N GLY A 7 -36.73 6.62 32.44
CA GLY A 7 -35.81 7.56 33.09
C GLY A 7 -35.13 8.43 32.04
N ALA A 8 -35.18 9.75 32.22
CA ALA A 8 -34.31 10.69 31.51
C ALA A 8 -32.99 10.80 32.30
N PHE A 9 -31.85 10.80 31.60
CA PHE A 9 -30.53 10.93 32.23
C PHE A 9 -30.39 12.25 32.99
N SER A 10 -29.77 12.20 34.16
CA SER A 10 -29.39 13.40 34.91
C SER A 10 -28.35 14.22 34.14
N ARG A 11 -28.36 15.54 34.33
CA ARG A 11 -27.35 16.45 33.75
C ARG A 11 -25.93 16.04 34.13
N PHE A 12 -25.74 15.55 35.35
CA PHE A 12 -24.45 15.07 35.83
C PHE A 12 -24.04 13.74 35.18
N GLU A 13 -24.99 12.83 34.96
CA GLU A 13 -24.73 11.55 34.29
C GLU A 13 -24.27 11.78 32.85
N VAL A 14 -24.86 12.73 32.13
CA VAL A 14 -24.42 13.09 30.78
C VAL A 14 -23.00 13.69 30.81
N VAL A 15 -22.68 14.54 31.78
CA VAL A 15 -21.33 15.13 31.90
C VAL A 15 -20.28 14.07 32.18
N VAL A 16 -20.53 13.14 33.11
CA VAL A 16 -19.60 12.05 33.40
C VAL A 16 -19.47 11.11 32.19
N ALA A 17 -20.57 10.75 31.54
CA ALA A 17 -20.53 9.93 30.34
C ALA A 17 -19.69 10.58 29.23
N VAL A 18 -19.93 11.86 28.91
CA VAL A 18 -19.16 12.59 27.89
C VAL A 18 -17.68 12.72 28.28
N ALA A 19 -17.37 12.99 29.56
CA ALA A 19 -15.99 13.05 30.03
C ALA A 19 -15.26 11.71 29.86
N THR A 20 -15.91 10.59 30.18
CA THR A 20 -15.31 9.26 29.97
C THR A 20 -15.15 8.92 28.49
N LEU A 21 -16.11 9.27 27.64
CA LEU A 21 -16.01 9.09 26.19
C LEU A 21 -14.86 9.91 25.59
N ALA A 22 -14.67 11.16 26.04
CA ALA A 22 -13.57 12.01 25.61
C ALA A 22 -12.20 11.40 25.98
N LEU A 23 -12.08 10.88 27.21
CA LEU A 23 -10.85 10.21 27.64
C LEU A 23 -10.57 8.94 26.83
N LEU A 24 -11.60 8.12 26.57
CA LEU A 24 -11.46 6.92 25.75
C LEU A 24 -11.06 7.29 24.31
N ALA A 25 -11.71 8.30 23.72
CA ALA A 25 -11.39 8.77 22.38
C ALA A 25 -9.93 9.26 22.28
N PHE A 26 -9.46 10.00 23.29
CA PHE A 26 -8.08 10.50 23.34
C PHE A 26 -7.02 9.37 23.25
N ILE A 27 -7.29 8.22 23.88
CA ILE A 27 -6.37 7.06 23.84
C ILE A 27 -6.59 6.22 22.58
N ALA A 28 -7.84 6.06 22.15
CA ALA A 28 -8.20 5.18 21.04
C ALA A 28 -7.77 5.73 19.67
N VAL A 29 -8.01 7.01 19.39
CA VAL A 29 -7.74 7.64 18.09
C VAL A 29 -6.29 7.46 17.61
N PRO A 30 -5.25 7.81 18.39
CA PRO A 30 -3.86 7.66 17.92
C PRO A 30 -3.48 6.19 17.70
N LYS A 31 -4.00 5.25 18.50
CA LYS A 31 -3.77 3.82 18.32
C LYS A 31 -4.37 3.30 17.01
N PHE A 32 -5.59 3.74 16.68
CA PHE A 32 -6.23 3.36 15.42
C PHE A 32 -5.48 3.93 14.22
N ALA A 33 -5.05 5.20 14.26
CA ALA A 33 -4.29 5.82 13.17
C ALA A 33 -2.97 5.07 12.89
N SER A 34 -2.23 4.67 13.93
CA SER A 34 -1.00 3.89 13.79
C SER A 34 -1.27 2.49 13.22
N ALA A 35 -2.30 1.79 13.72
CA ALA A 35 -2.67 0.47 13.20
C ALA A 35 -3.12 0.52 11.73
N GLU A 36 -3.82 1.58 11.33
CA GLU A 36 -4.22 1.80 9.94
C GLU A 36 -3.00 1.98 9.03
N SER A 37 -2.04 2.83 9.42
CA SER A 37 -0.78 3.02 8.67
C SER A 37 -0.02 1.70 8.49
N GLN A 38 0.18 0.94 9.58
CA GLN A 38 0.85 -0.37 9.50
C GLN A 38 0.10 -1.36 8.59
N SER A 39 -1.23 -1.36 8.65
CA SER A 39 -2.06 -2.20 7.78
C SER A 39 -1.89 -1.85 6.31
N ARG A 40 -1.79 -0.55 5.96
CA ARG A 40 -1.54 -0.11 4.59
C ARG A 40 -0.16 -0.52 4.11
N ILE A 41 0.87 -0.37 4.96
CA ILE A 41 2.24 -0.80 4.66
C ILE A 41 2.28 -2.30 4.38
N THR A 42 1.74 -3.11 5.30
CA THR A 42 1.69 -4.58 5.17
C THR A 42 0.97 -4.99 3.89
N ALA A 43 -0.18 -4.36 3.59
CA ALA A 43 -0.93 -4.62 2.37
C ALA A 43 -0.12 -4.29 1.09
N CYS A 44 0.67 -3.21 1.12
CA CYS A 44 1.53 -2.84 0.00
C CYS A 44 2.66 -3.87 -0.21
N VAL A 45 3.31 -4.34 0.86
CA VAL A 45 4.32 -5.43 0.77
C VAL A 45 3.71 -6.69 0.17
N GLU A 46 2.54 -7.12 0.67
CA GLU A 46 1.84 -8.30 0.17
C GLU A 46 1.47 -8.17 -1.31
N GLN A 47 1.05 -6.97 -1.75
CA GLN A 47 0.77 -6.69 -3.15
C GLN A 47 2.04 -6.74 -4.01
N LEU A 48 3.14 -6.10 -3.58
CA LEU A 48 4.42 -6.14 -4.30
C LEU A 48 4.94 -7.57 -4.46
N GLN A 49 4.95 -8.36 -3.39
CA GLN A 49 5.38 -9.76 -3.44
C GLN A 49 4.46 -10.63 -4.31
N ARG A 50 3.15 -10.36 -4.30
CA ARG A 50 2.20 -11.04 -5.19
C ARG A 50 2.46 -10.72 -6.65
N ILE A 51 2.73 -9.44 -6.95
CA ILE A 51 3.05 -8.99 -8.29
C ILE A 51 4.35 -9.66 -8.75
N GLU A 52 5.43 -9.56 -7.98
CA GLU A 52 6.72 -10.21 -8.24
C GLU A 52 6.54 -11.69 -8.60
N ARG A 53 5.90 -12.48 -7.72
CA ARG A 53 5.69 -13.92 -7.98
C ARG A 53 4.93 -14.19 -9.27
N ALA A 54 3.96 -13.34 -9.63
CA ALA A 54 3.22 -13.48 -10.88
C ALA A 54 4.11 -13.19 -12.09
N PHE A 55 4.96 -12.17 -12.03
CA PHE A 55 5.92 -11.84 -13.09
C PHE A 55 7.01 -12.91 -13.22
N GLU A 56 7.54 -13.42 -12.12
CA GLU A 56 8.49 -14.54 -12.11
C GLU A 56 7.85 -15.81 -12.71
N PHE A 57 6.62 -16.14 -12.32
CA PHE A 57 5.89 -17.28 -12.87
C PHE A 57 5.67 -17.14 -14.38
N PHE A 58 5.32 -15.93 -14.84
CA PHE A 58 5.17 -15.65 -16.27
C PHE A 58 6.49 -15.87 -17.02
N ASN A 59 7.60 -15.33 -16.52
CA ASN A 59 8.90 -15.51 -17.14
C ASN A 59 9.36 -16.97 -17.13
N ALA A 60 9.14 -17.70 -16.02
CA ALA A 60 9.45 -19.12 -15.93
C ALA A 60 8.65 -19.97 -16.93
N SER A 61 7.42 -19.57 -17.23
CA SER A 61 6.53 -20.30 -18.14
C SER A 61 6.76 -19.97 -19.62
N ASN A 62 7.10 -18.72 -19.93
CA ASN A 62 7.20 -18.23 -21.30
C ASN A 62 8.64 -18.01 -21.78
N GLY A 63 9.61 -17.92 -20.87
CA GLY A 63 11.03 -17.69 -21.16
C GLY A 63 11.39 -16.24 -21.47
N TYR A 64 10.47 -15.30 -21.23
CA TYR A 64 10.70 -13.87 -21.42
C TYR A 64 9.92 -13.02 -20.41
N TRP A 65 10.41 -11.81 -20.17
CA TRP A 65 9.74 -10.78 -19.40
C TRP A 65 8.80 -9.97 -20.31
N PRO A 66 7.59 -9.62 -19.85
CA PRO A 66 6.64 -8.86 -20.66
C PRO A 66 7.20 -7.48 -21.03
N PRO A 67 6.72 -6.88 -22.12
CA PRO A 67 7.11 -5.53 -22.52
C PRO A 67 6.63 -4.50 -21.51
N ASP A 68 7.36 -3.39 -21.46
CA ASP A 68 7.03 -2.23 -20.66
C ASP A 68 5.64 -1.66 -21.01
N THR A 69 4.97 -1.08 -20.02
CA THR A 69 3.62 -0.51 -20.18
C THR A 69 3.56 0.90 -19.64
N VAL A 70 2.42 1.56 -19.82
CA VAL A 70 2.18 2.86 -19.17
C VAL A 70 1.66 2.64 -17.75
N VAL A 71 1.94 3.60 -16.86
CA VAL A 71 1.47 3.65 -15.47
C VAL A 71 0.03 3.18 -15.30
N GLY A 72 -0.20 2.32 -14.32
CA GLY A 72 -1.51 1.79 -13.97
C GLY A 72 -2.09 0.81 -15.00
N LYS A 73 -1.26 0.31 -15.94
CA LYS A 73 -1.64 -0.77 -16.85
C LYS A 73 -0.87 -2.03 -16.52
N LEU A 74 -1.62 -3.12 -16.43
CA LEU A 74 -1.06 -4.46 -16.41
C LEU A 74 -0.66 -4.84 -17.85
N PRO A 75 0.53 -5.44 -18.08
CA PRO A 75 0.87 -6.05 -19.35
C PRO A 75 -0.24 -7.02 -19.81
N PRO A 76 -0.79 -6.87 -21.04
CA PRO A 76 -1.97 -7.64 -21.48
C PRO A 76 -1.81 -9.16 -21.36
N GLU A 77 -0.59 -9.65 -21.55
CA GLU A 77 -0.19 -11.06 -21.49
C GLU A 77 -0.36 -11.68 -20.10
N MET A 78 -0.31 -10.84 -19.06
CA MET A 78 -0.39 -11.25 -17.66
C MET A 78 -1.80 -11.20 -17.09
N ARG A 79 -2.78 -10.75 -17.87
CA ARG A 79 -4.17 -10.56 -17.41
C ARG A 79 -4.80 -11.84 -16.85
N SER A 80 -4.41 -13.01 -17.37
CA SER A 80 -4.88 -14.30 -16.86
C SER A 80 -4.36 -14.65 -15.46
N LEU A 81 -3.20 -14.11 -15.07
CA LEU A 81 -2.57 -14.38 -13.75
C LEU A 81 -3.22 -13.57 -12.63
N PHE A 82 -3.70 -12.36 -12.94
CA PHE A 82 -4.36 -11.47 -11.98
C PHE A 82 -5.88 -11.59 -11.97
N LYS A 83 -6.49 -12.27 -12.96
CA LYS A 83 -7.95 -12.47 -13.08
C LYS A 83 -8.72 -11.13 -12.91
N ASP A 84 -9.60 -11.04 -11.91
CA ASP A 84 -10.40 -9.85 -11.59
C ASP A 84 -9.71 -8.91 -10.60
N ASP A 85 -8.57 -9.31 -10.03
CA ASP A 85 -7.82 -8.59 -8.99
C ASP A 85 -6.56 -7.98 -9.59
N ASN A 86 -6.74 -6.95 -10.43
CA ASN A 86 -5.64 -6.24 -11.07
C ASN A 86 -5.10 -5.13 -10.15
N PRO A 87 -3.91 -5.29 -9.54
CA PRO A 87 -3.36 -4.30 -8.61
C PRO A 87 -2.99 -2.97 -9.29
N PHE A 88 -2.77 -2.97 -10.62
CA PHE A 88 -2.39 -1.77 -11.37
C PHE A 88 -3.57 -0.81 -11.61
N GLN A 89 -4.82 -1.27 -11.47
CA GLN A 89 -5.99 -0.46 -11.81
C GLN A 89 -6.38 0.58 -10.74
N GLY A 90 -5.72 0.57 -9.57
CA GLY A 90 -6.04 1.42 -8.44
C GLY A 90 -4.83 2.16 -7.87
N LEU A 91 -5.08 2.90 -6.78
CA LEU A 91 -4.01 3.45 -5.95
C LEU A 91 -3.36 2.33 -5.16
N THR A 92 -2.04 2.44 -4.94
CA THR A 92 -1.40 1.55 -3.96
C THR A 92 -1.90 1.91 -2.55
N PRO A 93 -1.81 0.98 -1.58
CA PRO A 93 -2.25 1.23 -0.21
C PRO A 93 -1.56 2.44 0.46
N ILE A 94 -0.40 2.85 -0.03
CA ILE A 94 0.41 3.95 0.54
C ILE A 94 0.50 5.17 -0.39
N GLY A 95 -0.30 5.23 -1.46
CA GLY A 95 -0.28 6.32 -2.45
C GLY A 95 0.44 5.94 -3.75
N GLY A 96 0.28 6.76 -4.78
CA GLY A 96 0.76 6.45 -6.13
C GLY A 96 -0.01 5.32 -6.81
N GLN A 97 0.48 4.92 -7.98
CA GLN A 97 -0.01 3.76 -8.74
C GLN A 97 1.15 2.85 -9.11
N TYR A 98 0.89 1.54 -9.19
CA TYR A 98 1.88 0.61 -9.69
C TYR A 98 2.12 0.81 -11.18
N ASP A 99 3.37 0.69 -11.55
CA ASP A 99 3.86 0.64 -12.91
C ASP A 99 4.89 -0.48 -13.01
N TYR A 100 4.85 -1.24 -14.10
CA TYR A 100 5.87 -2.22 -14.38
C TYR A 100 6.88 -1.55 -15.30
N GLU A 101 8.13 -1.41 -14.88
CA GLU A 101 9.18 -0.78 -15.69
C GLU A 101 10.37 -1.72 -15.88
N LEU A 102 10.90 -1.74 -17.10
CA LEU A 102 12.18 -2.33 -17.46
C LEU A 102 13.23 -1.22 -17.57
N PHE A 103 14.16 -1.13 -16.63
CA PHE A 103 15.25 -0.16 -16.69
C PHE A 103 16.34 -0.63 -17.64
N GLU A 104 16.23 -0.25 -18.93
CA GLU A 104 17.12 -0.71 -20.01
C GLU A 104 18.62 -0.57 -19.70
N ASP A 105 19.04 0.54 -19.08
CA ASP A 105 20.45 0.81 -18.73
C ASP A 105 21.04 -0.26 -17.79
N THR A 106 20.21 -0.82 -16.92
CA THR A 106 20.63 -1.79 -15.91
C THR A 106 20.14 -3.20 -16.21
N GLY A 107 19.14 -3.35 -17.09
CA GLY A 107 18.37 -4.58 -17.25
C GLY A 107 17.50 -4.93 -16.04
N ALA A 108 17.36 -4.03 -15.05
CA ALA A 108 16.55 -4.30 -13.87
C ALA A 108 15.06 -4.29 -14.21
N ILE A 109 14.34 -5.20 -13.55
CA ILE A 109 12.90 -5.37 -13.70
C ILE A 109 12.28 -4.95 -12.39
N CYS A 110 11.42 -3.95 -12.48
CA CYS A 110 10.95 -3.21 -11.33
C CYS A 110 9.43 -3.10 -11.34
N ILE A 111 8.84 -3.11 -10.14
CA ILE A 111 7.54 -2.48 -9.91
C ILE A 111 7.80 -1.12 -9.32
N VAL A 112 7.35 -0.07 -10.00
CA VAL A 112 7.53 1.32 -9.59
C VAL A 112 6.21 1.86 -9.06
N ILE A 113 6.25 2.49 -7.90
CA ILE A 113 5.13 3.22 -7.32
C ILE A 113 5.27 4.67 -7.75
N LYS A 114 4.47 5.09 -8.72
CA LYS A 114 4.56 6.41 -9.35
C LYS A 114 3.50 7.38 -8.86
N GLY A 115 3.92 8.63 -8.70
CA GLY A 115 3.00 9.77 -8.59
C GLY A 115 2.59 10.31 -9.96
N SER A 116 1.56 11.15 -9.99
CA SER A 116 1.20 11.98 -11.14
C SER A 116 0.63 13.32 -10.65
N GLU A 117 0.28 14.24 -11.57
CA GLU A 117 -0.33 15.52 -11.19
C GLU A 117 -1.62 15.37 -10.37
N MET A 118 -2.37 14.28 -10.57
CA MET A 118 -3.63 14.01 -9.87
C MET A 118 -3.49 12.96 -8.76
N ILE A 119 -2.33 12.33 -8.62
CA ILE A 119 -2.11 11.21 -7.69
C ILE A 119 -0.82 11.47 -6.94
N GLU A 120 -0.93 11.70 -5.65
CA GLU A 120 0.24 11.89 -4.81
C GLU A 120 1.05 10.58 -4.70
N PRO A 121 2.38 10.62 -4.87
CA PRO A 121 3.23 9.49 -4.58
C PRO A 121 3.25 9.21 -3.06
N PRO A 122 3.75 8.03 -2.64
CA PRO A 122 3.92 7.75 -1.22
C PRO A 122 4.74 8.83 -0.51
N THR A 123 4.33 9.13 0.73
CA THR A 123 5.12 10.01 1.60
C THR A 123 6.48 9.38 1.86
N LEU A 124 7.50 10.19 2.18
CA LEU A 124 8.82 9.67 2.51
C LEU A 124 8.75 8.71 3.72
N GLU A 125 7.91 9.03 4.70
CA GLU A 125 7.71 8.21 5.90
C GLU A 125 7.11 6.85 5.53
N ASP A 126 6.03 6.81 4.73
CA ASP A 126 5.42 5.55 4.30
C ASP A 126 6.38 4.73 3.42
N ALA A 127 7.16 5.38 2.55
CA ALA A 127 8.15 4.70 1.72
C ALA A 127 9.27 4.07 2.56
N MET A 128 9.81 4.79 3.54
CA MET A 128 10.82 4.26 4.47
C MET A 128 10.25 3.15 5.35
N ALA A 129 9.00 3.25 5.78
CA ALA A 129 8.33 2.21 6.56
C ALA A 129 8.09 0.94 5.71
N LEU A 130 7.72 1.10 4.43
CA LEU A 130 7.62 -0.02 3.51
C LEU A 130 8.96 -0.72 3.31
N ASP A 131 10.01 0.08 3.09
CA ASP A 131 11.36 -0.42 2.95
C ASP A 131 11.84 -1.16 4.19
N ALA A 132 11.58 -0.65 5.40
CA ALA A 132 11.92 -1.33 6.64
C ALA A 132 11.19 -2.68 6.85
N GLU A 133 10.02 -2.88 6.25
CA GLU A 133 9.33 -4.18 6.24
C GLU A 133 9.86 -5.13 5.16
N ILE A 134 10.47 -4.60 4.10
CA ILE A 134 11.12 -5.38 3.05
C ILE A 134 12.54 -5.77 3.47
N ASP A 135 13.31 -4.83 4.01
CA ASP A 135 14.68 -4.98 4.48
C ASP A 135 15.07 -4.07 5.68
N ASP A 136 15.61 -2.86 5.45
CA ASP A 136 16.31 -2.07 6.47
C ASP A 136 15.87 -0.60 6.60
N GLY A 137 15.02 -0.10 5.69
CA GLY A 137 14.50 1.26 5.76
C GLY A 137 15.41 2.31 5.11
N ASP A 138 16.53 1.92 4.51
CA ASP A 138 17.35 2.77 3.66
C ASP A 138 16.98 2.65 2.17
N LEU A 139 16.16 3.60 1.72
CA LEU A 139 15.72 3.80 0.32
C LEU A 139 16.85 4.02 -0.71
N ARG A 140 18.12 4.01 -0.30
CA ARG A 140 19.29 4.12 -1.17
C ARG A 140 19.87 2.75 -1.52
N THR A 141 19.56 1.72 -0.74
CA THR A 141 20.11 0.36 -0.85
C THR A 141 18.99 -0.65 -1.05
N GLY A 142 19.26 -1.95 -0.92
CA GLY A 142 18.18 -2.94 -0.94
C GLY A 142 17.47 -3.10 -2.28
N ASN A 143 16.29 -3.71 -2.24
CA ASN A 143 15.46 -3.95 -3.42
C ASN A 143 14.43 -2.85 -3.64
N PHE A 144 14.02 -2.13 -2.60
CA PHE A 144 13.11 -1.01 -2.71
C PHE A 144 13.87 0.31 -2.59
N ARG A 145 13.80 1.17 -3.61
CA ARG A 145 14.65 2.37 -3.69
C ARG A 145 13.89 3.57 -4.19
N LYS A 146 14.31 4.75 -3.73
CA LYS A 146 13.85 6.01 -4.33
C LYS A 146 14.49 6.22 -5.71
N VAL A 147 13.67 6.49 -6.72
CA VAL A 147 14.10 6.78 -8.10
C VAL A 147 13.45 8.08 -8.55
N GLY A 148 14.22 9.18 -8.50
CA GLY A 148 13.67 10.51 -8.76
C GLY A 148 12.59 10.89 -7.74
N ASN A 149 11.36 11.05 -8.22
CA ASN A 149 10.18 11.32 -7.37
C ASN A 149 9.36 10.05 -7.04
N ASP A 150 9.72 8.91 -7.64
CA ASP A 150 9.01 7.65 -7.48
C ASP A 150 9.82 6.67 -6.61
N TYR A 151 9.26 5.48 -6.38
CA TYR A 151 9.93 4.41 -5.64
C TYR A 151 9.86 3.10 -6.42
N ALA A 152 11.00 2.45 -6.63
CA ALA A 152 11.12 1.24 -7.44
C ALA A 152 11.46 0.03 -6.56
N TYR A 153 10.67 -1.03 -6.67
CA TYR A 153 10.94 -2.36 -6.15
C TYR A 153 11.55 -3.25 -7.24
N ALA A 154 12.86 -3.46 -7.20
CA ALA A 154 13.57 -4.34 -8.14
C ALA A 154 13.54 -5.79 -7.64
N PHE A 155 13.08 -6.71 -8.48
CA PHE A 155 12.98 -8.13 -8.13
C PHE A 155 13.70 -9.07 -9.10
N ALA A 156 14.03 -8.60 -10.31
CA ALA A 156 14.77 -9.40 -11.28
C ALA A 156 15.69 -8.55 -12.16
N LYS A 157 16.53 -9.23 -12.93
CA LYS A 157 17.41 -8.64 -13.93
C LYS A 157 17.37 -9.47 -15.21
N LYS A 158 17.25 -8.80 -16.36
CA LYS A 158 17.26 -9.39 -17.70
C LYS A 158 18.65 -9.86 -18.11
#